data_AF-A0A5B6VZL2-F1
#
_entry.id   AF-A0A5B6VZL2-F1
#
_cell.length_a   1.000
_cell.length_b   1.000
_cell.length_c   1.000
_cell.angle_alpha   90.00
_cell.angle_beta   90.00
_cell.angle_gamma   90.00
#
_symmetry.space_group_name_H-M   'P 1'
#
loop_
_entity.id
_entity.type
_entity.pdbx_description
1 polymer ?
#
loop_
_entity_poly.entity_id
_entity_poly.type
_entity_poly.pdbx_seq_one_letter_code
_entity_poly.pdbx_strand_id
1 'polypeptide(L)'
;MAPHEVLYGRKCRTPLYGNEFSEKQIHGVDLVREIEEKVKVIHDCLKATSNRKKSYADLKRKEIKFQVGDKVFLKLSPWKKILGFGCKGKLSPRFIEPYENRPVAYRLDLPTELEKIHNVFHVSMLRCYRSDPSHVISLTEVEIRSDMTYCEKPIKILAREVKQLRNKSIALVKVLWQRHGVEEAMWEPEEAMRKQYPKLFSGKIFGDENP
;
A
#
# COMPACT_ATOMS: atom_id res chain seq x y z
N MET A 1 15.98 -15.72 30.85
CA MET A 1 14.82 -15.91 31.74
C MET A 1 13.65 -16.35 30.91
N ALA A 2 13.00 -17.44 31.31
CA ALA A 2 11.80 -17.93 30.63
C ALA A 2 10.58 -17.08 31.04
N PRO A 3 9.59 -16.84 30.15
CA PRO A 3 8.40 -16.04 30.47
C PRO A 3 7.66 -16.46 31.75
N HIS A 4 7.61 -17.77 32.05
CA HIS A 4 6.98 -18.29 33.26
C HIS A 4 7.72 -17.91 34.56
N GLU A 5 9.05 -17.87 34.54
CA GLU A 5 9.84 -17.46 35.73
C GLU A 5 9.59 -16.00 36.08
N VAL A 6 9.42 -15.15 35.06
CA VAL A 6 9.07 -13.73 35.23
C VAL A 6 7.66 -13.57 35.80
N LEU A 7 6.70 -14.37 35.31
CA LEU A 7 5.29 -14.26 35.72
C LEU A 7 5.01 -14.86 37.10
N TYR A 8 5.65 -15.97 37.46
CA TYR A 8 5.29 -16.75 38.65
C TYR A 8 6.41 -16.83 39.69
N GLY A 9 7.59 -16.25 39.43
CA GLY A 9 8.74 -16.29 40.34
C GLY A 9 9.29 -17.69 40.60
N ARG A 10 8.85 -18.69 39.82
CA ARG A 10 9.19 -20.11 39.98
C ARG A 10 9.56 -20.69 38.61
N LYS A 11 10.51 -21.63 38.59
CA LYS A 11 10.86 -22.39 37.38
C LYS A 11 9.68 -23.27 36.95
N CYS A 12 9.44 -23.40 35.63
CA CYS A 12 8.42 -24.32 35.12
C CYS A 12 8.73 -25.75 35.59
N ARG A 13 7.71 -26.45 36.12
CA ARG A 13 7.78 -27.91 36.27
C ARG A 13 7.30 -28.56 34.97
N THR A 14 8.24 -29.00 34.14
CA THR A 14 7.93 -29.78 32.93
C THR A 14 7.71 -31.24 33.32
N PRO A 15 6.68 -31.95 32.81
CA PRO A 15 6.42 -33.37 33.13
C PRO A 15 7.58 -34.32 32.78
N LEU A 16 8.49 -33.89 31.92
CA LEU A 16 9.71 -34.62 31.55
C LEU A 16 10.76 -34.68 32.67
N TYR A 17 10.56 -33.97 33.78
CA TYR A 17 11.44 -33.95 34.95
C TYR A 17 10.76 -34.62 36.16
N GLY A 18 10.07 -35.73 35.92
CA GLY A 18 9.60 -36.64 36.96
C GLY A 18 10.64 -37.72 37.22
N ASN A 19 11.75 -37.36 37.87
CA ASN A 19 12.54 -38.31 38.64
C ASN A 19 13.05 -37.59 39.86
N GLU A 20 12.52 -37.99 41.01
CA GLU A 20 13.17 -37.77 42.29
C GLU A 20 14.59 -38.29 42.15
N PHE A 21 15.58 -37.39 42.22
CA PHE A 21 16.98 -37.76 42.27
C PHE A 21 17.21 -38.49 43.60
N SER A 22 16.93 -39.79 43.63
CA SER A 22 17.35 -40.66 44.71
C SER A 22 18.87 -40.66 44.72
N GLU A 23 19.46 -40.26 45.85
CA GLU A 23 20.88 -40.18 46.10
C GLU A 23 21.64 -41.42 45.63
N LYS A 24 22.23 -41.39 44.44
CA LYS A 24 23.30 -42.33 44.06
C LYS A 24 24.41 -41.64 43.27
N GLN A 25 25.54 -41.63 43.96
CA GLN A 25 26.91 -41.76 43.48
C GLN A 25 27.71 -40.52 43.08
N ILE A 26 28.86 -40.45 43.75
CA ILE A 26 29.88 -39.41 43.87
C ILE A 26 30.70 -39.22 42.56
N HIS A 27 30.14 -39.57 41.41
CA HIS A 27 30.68 -39.23 40.07
C HIS A 27 29.99 -38.00 39.44
N GLY A 28 29.28 -37.20 40.26
CA GLY A 28 28.40 -36.14 39.78
C GLY A 28 29.10 -34.82 39.41
N VAL A 29 30.17 -34.41 40.09
CA VAL A 29 30.72 -33.05 39.93
C VAL A 29 31.42 -32.87 38.58
N ASP A 30 32.21 -33.86 38.15
CA ASP A 30 32.90 -33.80 36.86
C ASP A 30 31.92 -33.91 35.69
N LEU A 31 30.91 -34.78 35.78
CA LEU A 31 29.84 -34.89 34.79
C LEU A 31 28.98 -33.63 34.71
N VAL A 32 28.65 -33.01 35.86
CA VAL A 32 27.92 -31.74 35.90
C VAL A 32 28.75 -30.63 35.25
N ARG A 33 30.06 -30.56 35.54
CA ARG A 33 30.96 -29.59 34.91
C ARG A 33 31.04 -29.79 33.40
N GLU A 34 31.16 -31.03 32.92
CA GLU A 34 31.11 -31.33 31.48
C GLU A 34 29.78 -30.94 30.82
N ILE A 35 28.65 -31.14 31.52
CA ILE A 35 27.33 -30.76 31.03
C ILE A 35 27.22 -29.23 30.97
N GLU A 36 27.68 -28.51 31.99
CA GLU A 36 27.69 -27.04 32.01
C GLU A 36 28.55 -26.46 30.89
N GLU A 37 29.72 -27.04 30.64
CA GLU A 37 30.59 -26.68 29.52
C GLU A 37 29.89 -26.90 28.18
N LYS A 38 29.24 -28.05 27.98
CA LYS A 38 28.46 -28.34 26.76
C LYS A 38 27.27 -27.40 26.59
N VAL A 39 26.55 -27.08 27.67
CA VAL A 39 25.42 -26.12 27.65
C VAL A 39 25.91 -24.72 27.28
N LYS A 40 27.06 -24.30 27.81
CA LYS A 40 27.69 -23.01 27.46
C LYS A 40 28.00 -22.95 25.97
N VAL A 41 28.59 -24.00 25.40
CA VAL A 41 28.85 -24.10 23.95
C VAL A 41 27.56 -24.03 23.14
N ILE A 42 26.49 -24.72 23.56
CA ILE A 42 25.19 -24.65 22.89
C ILE A 42 24.64 -23.22 22.91
N HIS A 43 24.73 -22.53 24.04
CA HIS A 43 24.25 -21.16 24.19
C HIS A 43 25.05 -20.19 23.31
N ASP A 44 26.36 -20.35 23.23
CA ASP A 44 27.23 -19.54 22.38
C ASP A 44 26.95 -19.79 20.89
N CYS A 45 26.72 -21.04 20.49
CA CYS A 45 26.31 -21.39 19.13
C CYS A 45 24.95 -20.79 18.77
N LEU A 46 23.97 -20.85 19.67
CA LEU A 46 22.65 -20.21 19.46
C LEU A 46 22.77 -18.69 19.35
N LYS A 47 23.59 -18.07 20.22
CA LYS A 47 23.85 -16.63 20.18
C LYS A 47 24.54 -16.22 18.88
N ALA A 48 25.55 -16.96 18.43
CA ALA A 48 26.22 -16.75 17.16
C ALA A 48 25.25 -16.88 15.98
N THR A 49 24.38 -17.88 15.99
CA THR A 49 23.36 -18.08 14.96
C THR A 49 22.33 -16.96 14.94
N SER A 50 21.86 -16.52 16.12
CA SER A 50 20.95 -15.37 16.27
C SER A 50 21.59 -14.08 15.75
N ASN A 51 22.85 -13.82 16.13
CA ASN A 51 23.61 -12.67 15.66
C ASN A 51 23.80 -12.69 14.13
N ARG A 52 24.08 -13.86 13.53
CA ARG A 52 24.15 -14.01 12.05
C ARG A 52 22.81 -13.71 11.37
N LYS A 53 21.71 -14.22 11.92
CA LYS A 53 20.36 -13.90 11.41
C LYS A 53 20.08 -12.40 11.50
N LYS A 54 20.42 -11.78 12.63
CA LYS A 54 20.28 -10.34 12.86
C LYS A 54 21.13 -9.54 11.87
N SER A 55 22.40 -9.87 11.70
CA SER A 55 23.28 -9.17 10.75
C SER A 55 22.77 -9.28 9.32
N TYR A 56 22.31 -10.46 8.88
CA TYR A 56 21.73 -10.61 7.53
C TYR A 56 20.43 -9.82 7.34
N ALA A 57 19.57 -9.74 8.37
CA ALA A 57 18.35 -8.95 8.32
C ALA A 57 18.65 -7.45 8.29
N ASP A 58 19.58 -6.99 9.13
CA ASP A 58 19.92 -5.57 9.29
C ASP A 58 20.74 -5.03 8.10
N LEU A 59 21.63 -5.84 7.50
CA LEU A 59 22.38 -5.49 6.27
C LEU A 59 21.47 -5.05 5.11
N LYS A 60 20.25 -5.59 5.03
CA LYS A 60 19.28 -5.26 3.97
C LYS A 60 18.31 -4.14 4.36
N ARG A 61 18.36 -3.66 5.61
CA ARG A 61 17.51 -2.57 6.09
C ARG A 61 18.27 -1.26 5.94
N LYS A 62 17.67 -0.27 5.28
CA LYS A 62 18.14 1.11 5.34
C LYS A 62 17.52 1.76 6.57
N GLU A 63 18.32 2.48 7.36
CA GLU A 63 17.77 3.37 8.37
C GLU A 63 16.98 4.47 7.66
N ILE A 64 15.67 4.48 7.86
CA ILE A 64 14.79 5.53 7.38
C ILE A 64 14.61 6.49 8.56
N LYS A 65 15.27 7.65 8.49
CA LYS A 65 15.09 8.76 9.43
C LYS A 65 14.37 9.86 8.66
N PHE A 66 13.34 10.42 9.26
CA PHE A 66 12.60 11.57 8.73
C PHE A 66 12.92 12.78 9.60
N GLN A 67 13.14 13.93 8.97
CA GLN A 67 13.25 15.21 9.65
C GLN A 67 11.86 15.84 9.80
N VAL A 68 11.77 16.86 10.64
CA VAL A 68 10.54 17.66 10.80
C VAL A 68 10.34 18.49 9.54
N GLY A 69 9.15 18.44 8.95
CA GLY A 69 8.84 19.11 7.69
C GLY A 69 9.12 18.29 6.42
N ASP A 70 9.67 17.07 6.56
CA ASP A 70 9.73 16.15 5.42
C ASP A 70 8.31 15.73 5.02
N LYS A 71 8.04 15.79 3.71
CA LYS A 71 6.81 15.23 3.14
C LYS A 71 6.93 13.70 3.06
N VAL A 72 5.92 12.99 3.52
CA VAL A 72 5.91 11.52 3.54
C VAL A 72 4.59 10.94 3.04
N PHE A 73 4.70 9.86 2.29
CA PHE A 73 3.56 9.07 1.83
C PHE A 73 3.14 8.04 2.87
N LEU A 74 1.84 7.95 3.14
CA LEU A 74 1.25 6.97 4.05
C LEU A 74 0.73 5.74 3.29
N LYS A 75 1.18 4.53 3.68
CA LYS A 75 0.79 3.26 3.06
C LYS A 75 -0.60 2.77 3.51
N LEU A 76 -1.48 2.47 2.56
CA LEU A 76 -2.89 2.06 2.75
C LEU A 76 -3.14 0.55 2.99
N SER A 77 -2.11 -0.28 3.15
CA SER A 77 -2.21 -1.72 2.85
C SER A 77 -3.23 -2.58 3.63
N PRO A 78 -3.85 -2.15 4.76
CA PRO A 78 -5.01 -2.84 5.33
C PRO A 78 -6.37 -2.11 5.21
N TRP A 79 -6.43 -0.86 4.73
CA TRP A 79 -7.56 0.04 5.01
C TRP A 79 -8.70 -0.01 4.00
N LYS A 80 -8.84 -1.16 3.35
CA LYS A 80 -9.75 -1.42 2.20
C LYS A 80 -11.24 -1.18 2.50
N LYS A 81 -11.62 -0.97 3.76
CA LYS A 81 -13.02 -0.72 4.21
C LYS A 81 -13.30 0.71 4.71
N ILE A 82 -12.29 1.48 5.11
CA ILE A 82 -12.49 2.83 5.70
C ILE A 82 -12.29 3.92 4.64
N LEU A 83 -11.41 3.69 3.67
CA LEU A 83 -11.08 4.66 2.64
C LEU A 83 -11.24 4.03 1.25
N GLY A 84 -12.46 4.13 0.71
CA GLY A 84 -12.77 3.70 -0.64
C GLY A 84 -12.35 4.76 -1.64
N PHE A 85 -11.04 4.94 -1.88
CA PHE A 85 -10.61 5.61 -3.11
C PHE A 85 -11.28 4.88 -4.28
N GLY A 86 -12.07 5.60 -5.08
CA GLY A 86 -13.00 5.05 -6.08
C GLY A 86 -12.40 4.12 -7.14
N CYS A 87 -11.07 4.01 -7.19
CA CYS A 87 -10.34 3.11 -8.08
C CYS A 87 -10.27 1.69 -7.50
N LYS A 88 -11.34 0.90 -7.61
CA LYS A 88 -11.31 -0.55 -7.34
C LYS A 88 -10.61 -1.28 -8.50
N GLY A 89 -9.29 -1.40 -8.49
CA GLY A 89 -8.54 -2.12 -9.53
C GLY A 89 -7.09 -2.46 -9.15
N LYS A 90 -6.40 -3.22 -10.00
CA LYS A 90 -4.97 -3.60 -9.82
C LYS A 90 -4.03 -2.38 -9.72
N LEU A 91 -4.48 -1.21 -10.20
CA LEU A 91 -3.75 0.05 -10.25
C LEU A 91 -4.18 1.07 -9.17
N SER A 92 -4.94 0.67 -8.16
CA SER A 92 -5.29 1.59 -7.06
C SER A 92 -4.02 2.11 -6.36
N PRO A 93 -3.85 3.43 -6.17
CA PRO A 93 -2.70 3.96 -5.45
C PRO A 93 -2.65 3.36 -4.03
N ARG A 94 -1.48 2.84 -3.65
CA ARG A 94 -1.26 2.25 -2.31
C ARG A 94 -0.82 3.27 -1.27
N PHE A 95 -0.62 4.51 -1.70
CA PHE A 95 -0.12 5.61 -0.88
C PHE A 95 -1.07 6.79 -1.06
N ILE A 96 -1.46 7.42 0.06
CA ILE A 96 -2.16 8.70 0.02
C ILE A 96 -1.12 9.81 -0.12
N GLU A 97 -1.55 10.95 -0.66
CA GLU A 97 -0.90 12.26 -0.76
C GLU A 97 0.21 12.55 0.29
N PRO A 98 1.24 13.34 -0.04
CA PRO A 98 2.32 13.63 0.89
C PRO A 98 1.84 14.45 2.08
N TYR A 99 2.07 13.96 3.29
CA TYR A 99 1.80 14.66 4.54
C TYR A 99 3.07 15.20 5.18
N GLU A 100 2.97 16.30 5.91
CA GLU A 100 4.08 16.83 6.69
C GLU A 100 4.24 16.07 8.00
N ASN A 101 5.49 15.72 8.32
CA ASN A 101 5.83 15.03 9.55
C ASN A 101 6.08 16.00 10.71
N ARG A 102 5.44 15.75 11.86
CA ARG A 102 5.62 16.48 13.13
C ARG A 102 6.66 15.80 14.05
N PRO A 103 7.31 16.56 14.95
CA PRO A 103 8.47 16.10 15.73
C PRO A 103 8.22 14.92 16.69
N VAL A 104 6.98 14.72 17.14
CA VAL A 104 6.66 13.73 18.18
C VAL A 104 6.15 12.45 17.53
N ALA A 105 6.98 11.41 17.53
CA ALA A 105 6.60 10.05 17.12
C ALA A 105 5.84 9.99 15.79
N TYR A 106 6.50 10.37 14.68
CA TYR A 106 5.98 10.25 13.30
C TYR A 106 4.49 10.61 13.16
N ARG A 107 4.13 11.74 13.77
CA ARG A 107 2.77 12.28 13.69
C ARG A 107 2.59 12.97 12.35
N LEU A 108 1.54 12.59 11.63
CA LEU A 108 1.19 13.23 10.36
C LEU A 108 0.07 14.25 10.56
N ASP A 109 0.16 15.35 9.84
CA ASP A 109 -0.95 16.29 9.70
C ASP A 109 -1.94 15.76 8.67
N LEU A 110 -2.88 14.94 9.18
CA LEU A 110 -3.92 14.32 8.37
C LEU A 110 -5.06 15.33 8.06
N PRO A 111 -5.68 15.26 6.87
CA PRO A 111 -6.84 16.05 6.51
C PRO A 111 -8.06 15.66 7.34
N THR A 112 -9.05 16.55 7.41
CA THR A 112 -10.28 16.38 8.20
C THR A 112 -11.06 15.12 7.84
N GLU A 113 -10.95 14.65 6.59
CA GLU A 113 -11.52 13.38 6.13
C GLU A 113 -10.97 12.15 6.88
N LEU A 114 -9.75 12.27 7.43
CA LEU A 114 -9.00 11.21 8.12
C LEU A 114 -8.86 11.47 9.62
N GLU A 115 -9.52 12.49 10.18
CA GLU A 115 -9.45 12.84 11.62
C GLU A 115 -9.88 11.70 12.55
N LYS A 116 -10.71 10.77 12.07
CA LYS A 116 -11.11 9.57 12.83
C LYS A 116 -9.95 8.61 13.10
N ILE A 117 -8.81 8.80 12.43
CA ILE A 117 -7.67 7.90 12.49
C ILE A 117 -6.57 8.52 13.34
N HIS A 118 -5.94 7.69 14.18
CA HIS A 118 -4.80 8.13 14.96
C HIS A 118 -3.68 8.61 14.03
N ASN A 119 -3.20 9.83 14.29
CA ASN A 119 -2.18 10.49 13.49
C ASN A 119 -0.76 9.97 13.73
N VAL A 120 -0.57 9.00 14.63
CA VAL A 120 0.74 8.41 14.97
C VAL A 120 0.96 7.14 14.16
N PHE A 121 2.00 7.11 13.33
CA PHE A 121 2.31 5.97 12.47
C PHE A 121 3.68 5.36 12.74
N HIS A 122 3.82 4.06 12.50
CA HIS A 122 5.13 3.42 12.51
C HIS A 122 5.89 3.72 11.20
N VAL A 123 7.21 3.92 11.27
CA VAL A 123 8.10 4.30 10.14
C VAL A 123 7.94 3.40 8.92
N SER A 124 7.67 2.11 9.11
CA SER A 124 7.49 1.14 8.01
C SER A 124 6.25 1.40 7.15
N MET A 125 5.29 2.20 7.66
CA MET A 125 4.11 2.63 6.93
C MET A 125 4.35 3.93 6.16
N LEU A 126 5.47 4.61 6.40
CA LEU A 126 5.83 5.86 5.77
C LEU A 126 6.86 5.66 4.67
N ARG A 127 6.77 6.46 3.61
CA ARG A 127 7.80 6.57 2.58
C ARG A 127 8.17 8.02 2.37
N CYS A 128 9.46 8.30 2.27
CA CYS A 128 9.97 9.63 1.93
C CYS A 128 9.40 10.07 0.59
N TYR A 129 8.75 11.24 0.55
CA TYR A 129 8.35 11.87 -0.70
C TYR A 129 9.58 12.51 -1.33
N ARG A 130 9.87 12.17 -2.58
CA ARG A 130 10.79 12.94 -3.41
C ARG A 130 9.95 13.94 -4.18
N SER A 131 10.15 15.23 -3.90
CA SER A 131 9.49 16.32 -4.61
C SER A 131 9.69 16.17 -6.11
N ASP A 132 8.63 15.77 -6.80
CA ASP A 132 8.58 15.71 -8.24
C ASP A 132 7.49 16.69 -8.71
N PRO A 133 7.84 17.72 -9.50
CA PRO A 133 6.88 18.69 -10.02
C PRO A 133 5.72 18.06 -10.79
N SER A 134 5.89 16.86 -11.35
CA SER A 134 4.84 16.13 -12.07
C SER A 134 3.75 15.53 -11.18
N HIS A 135 4.01 15.39 -9.87
CA HIS A 135 3.07 14.82 -8.90
C HIS A 135 2.18 15.88 -8.25
N VAL A 136 2.47 17.17 -8.46
CA VAL A 136 1.54 18.25 -8.15
C VAL A 136 0.46 18.21 -9.22
N ILE A 137 -0.53 17.35 -9.00
CA ILE A 137 -1.78 17.41 -9.77
C ILE A 137 -2.37 18.77 -9.41
N SER A 138 -2.34 19.71 -10.36
CA SER A 138 -3.12 20.94 -10.26
C SER A 138 -4.54 20.52 -9.96
N LEU A 139 -5.03 20.78 -8.74
CA LEU A 139 -6.44 20.63 -8.37
C LEU A 139 -7.22 21.62 -9.23
N THR A 140 -7.44 21.25 -10.48
CA THR A 140 -8.29 21.98 -11.40
C THR A 140 -9.69 21.66 -10.93
N GLU A 141 -10.24 22.53 -10.08
CA GLU A 141 -11.53 22.38 -9.40
C GLU A 141 -12.50 21.55 -10.25
N VAL A 142 -12.60 20.28 -9.89
CA VAL A 142 -13.68 19.44 -10.38
C VAL A 142 -14.83 19.83 -9.47
N GLU A 143 -15.86 20.47 -10.02
CA GLU A 143 -17.15 20.61 -9.35
C GLU A 143 -17.75 19.21 -9.23
N ILE A 144 -17.29 18.48 -8.22
CA ILE A 144 -17.87 17.21 -7.82
C ILE A 144 -19.20 17.57 -7.17
N ARG A 145 -20.32 17.15 -7.77
CA ARG A 145 -21.64 17.28 -7.14
C ARG A 145 -21.60 16.58 -5.77
N SER A 146 -22.45 17.00 -4.83
CA SER A 146 -22.58 16.41 -3.48
C SER A 146 -22.67 14.87 -3.46
N ASP A 147 -23.08 14.28 -4.58
CA ASP A 147 -23.33 12.86 -4.78
C ASP A 147 -22.07 12.10 -5.25
N MET A 148 -20.90 12.74 -5.26
CA MET A 148 -19.62 12.23 -5.76
C MET A 148 -19.62 11.79 -7.24
N THR A 149 -20.62 12.19 -8.02
CA THR A 149 -20.70 11.88 -9.45
C THR A 149 -20.06 12.99 -10.28
N TYR A 150 -19.08 12.62 -11.10
CA TYR A 150 -18.47 13.50 -12.10
C TYR A 150 -19.16 13.26 -13.45
N CYS A 151 -19.93 14.23 -13.92
CA CYS A 151 -20.58 14.16 -15.23
C CYS A 151 -19.73 14.89 -16.27
N GLU A 152 -18.92 14.13 -17.00
CA GLU A 152 -18.16 14.68 -18.11
C GLU A 152 -19.07 14.93 -19.32
N LYS A 153 -18.99 16.14 -19.90
CA LYS A 153 -19.79 16.49 -21.07
C LYS A 153 -19.00 16.22 -22.34
N PRO A 154 -19.56 15.46 -23.30
CA PRO A 154 -18.94 15.28 -24.60
C PRO A 154 -19.10 16.55 -25.44
N ILE A 155 -18.01 17.05 -26.03
CA ILE A 155 -18.00 18.26 -26.87
C ILE A 155 -18.36 17.89 -28.31
N LYS A 156 -17.58 16.98 -28.91
CA LYS A 156 -17.63 16.70 -30.34
C LYS A 156 -17.20 15.27 -30.64
N ILE A 157 -17.75 14.71 -31.72
CA ILE A 157 -17.30 13.45 -32.30
C ILE A 157 -16.21 13.77 -33.34
N LEU A 158 -15.04 13.17 -33.19
CA LEU A 158 -13.87 13.42 -34.03
C LEU A 158 -13.80 12.46 -35.22
N ALA A 159 -14.11 11.17 -34.98
CA ALA A 159 -13.99 10.13 -35.98
C ALA A 159 -15.04 9.04 -35.77
N ARG A 160 -15.34 8.31 -36.83
CA ARG A 160 -16.21 7.13 -36.80
C ARG A 160 -15.48 5.97 -37.45
N GLU A 161 -15.49 4.82 -36.79
CA GLU A 161 -14.89 3.60 -37.31
C GLU A 161 -15.84 2.43 -37.09
N VAL A 162 -15.96 1.55 -38.09
CA VAL A 162 -16.74 0.31 -37.95
C VAL A 162 -15.77 -0.86 -37.84
N LYS A 163 -15.70 -1.46 -36.64
CA LYS A 163 -14.89 -2.65 -36.42
C LYS A 163 -15.67 -3.89 -36.83
N GLN A 164 -15.14 -4.63 -37.81
CA GLN A 164 -15.67 -5.93 -38.17
C GLN A 164 -15.04 -7.02 -37.30
N LEU A 165 -15.89 -7.73 -36.57
CA LEU A 165 -15.54 -8.98 -35.88
C LEU A 165 -16.04 -10.16 -36.71
N ARG A 166 -15.62 -11.38 -36.35
CA ARG A 166 -15.91 -12.63 -37.06
C ARG A 166 -17.41 -12.85 -37.38
N ASN A 167 -18.31 -12.37 -36.50
CA ASN A 167 -19.77 -12.55 -36.63
C ASN A 167 -20.59 -11.24 -36.53
N LYS A 168 -19.98 -10.08 -36.27
CA LYS A 168 -20.71 -8.81 -36.02
C LYS A 168 -19.88 -7.60 -36.44
N SER A 169 -20.54 -6.54 -36.89
CA SER A 169 -19.95 -5.21 -37.04
C SER A 169 -20.34 -4.34 -35.85
N ILE A 170 -19.37 -3.60 -35.28
CA ILE A 170 -19.58 -2.66 -34.18
C ILE A 170 -19.12 -1.29 -34.63
N ALA A 171 -20.04 -0.32 -34.65
CA ALA A 171 -19.71 1.07 -34.95
C ALA A 171 -19.26 1.80 -33.69
N LEU A 172 -18.08 2.41 -33.75
CA LEU A 172 -17.45 3.17 -32.70
C LEU A 172 -17.29 4.63 -33.14
N VAL A 173 -17.43 5.54 -32.19
CA VAL A 173 -17.21 6.97 -32.38
C VAL A 173 -16.12 7.44 -31.43
N LYS A 174 -15.17 8.22 -31.95
CA LYS A 174 -14.13 8.86 -31.14
C LYS A 174 -14.68 10.16 -30.59
N VAL A 175 -14.86 10.23 -29.28
CA VAL A 175 -15.53 11.34 -28.59
C VAL A 175 -14.50 12.19 -27.86
N LEU A 176 -14.54 13.49 -28.12
CA LEU A 176 -13.80 14.49 -27.37
C LEU A 176 -14.61 14.94 -26.15
N TRP A 177 -13.98 14.87 -24.98
CA TRP A 177 -14.59 15.21 -23.69
C TRP A 177 -14.06 16.55 -23.19
N GLN A 178 -14.86 17.27 -22.39
CA GLN A 178 -14.61 18.67 -22.05
C GLN A 178 -13.25 18.96 -21.39
N ARG A 179 -12.72 18.02 -20.60
CA ARG A 179 -11.44 18.19 -19.88
C ARG A 179 -10.27 17.43 -20.50
N HIS A 180 -10.52 16.70 -21.59
CA HIS A 180 -9.53 15.87 -22.26
C HIS A 180 -9.00 16.56 -23.52
N GLY A 181 -7.68 16.47 -23.74
CA GLY A 181 -7.07 16.93 -24.99
C GLY A 181 -7.52 16.07 -26.19
N VAL A 182 -7.24 16.53 -27.42
CA VAL A 182 -7.55 15.77 -28.65
C VAL A 182 -6.89 14.39 -28.66
N GLU A 183 -5.72 14.26 -28.02
CA GLU A 183 -4.98 13.01 -27.85
C GLU A 183 -5.65 12.03 -26.87
N GLU A 184 -6.41 12.54 -25.90
CA GLU A 184 -7.08 11.75 -24.85
C GLU A 184 -8.53 11.37 -25.22
N ALA A 185 -8.95 11.62 -26.46
CA ALA A 185 -10.29 11.27 -26.92
C ALA A 185 -10.53 9.75 -26.93
N MET A 186 -11.62 9.31 -26.30
CA MET A 186 -11.96 7.90 -26.10
C MET A 186 -12.89 7.36 -27.19
N TRP A 187 -12.81 6.05 -27.44
CA TRP A 187 -13.69 5.34 -28.37
C TRP A 187 -14.90 4.78 -27.63
N GLU A 188 -16.09 5.24 -28.00
CA GLU A 188 -17.35 4.81 -27.40
C GLU A 188 -18.27 4.15 -28.45
N PRO A 189 -19.14 3.21 -28.04
CA PRO A 189 -20.09 2.59 -28.95
C PRO A 189 -21.14 3.61 -29.42
N GLU A 190 -21.33 3.68 -30.75
CA GLU A 190 -22.19 4.69 -31.39
C GLU A 190 -23.63 4.65 -30.87
N GLU A 191 -24.17 3.45 -30.65
CA GLU A 191 -25.54 3.25 -30.17
C GLU A 191 -25.77 3.86 -28.77
N ALA A 192 -24.79 3.71 -27.88
CA ALA A 192 -24.88 4.26 -26.52
C ALA A 192 -24.80 5.79 -26.55
N MET A 193 -23.86 6.33 -27.33
CA MET A 193 -23.69 7.77 -27.50
C MET A 193 -24.90 8.42 -28.16
N ARG A 194 -25.51 7.77 -29.15
CA ARG A 194 -26.72 8.27 -29.81
C ARG A 194 -27.93 8.28 -28.87
N LYS A 195 -28.02 7.31 -27.94
CA LYS A 195 -29.07 7.26 -26.92
C LYS A 195 -28.90 8.33 -25.84
N GLN A 196 -27.67 8.55 -25.37
CA GLN A 196 -27.39 9.51 -24.29
C GLN A 196 -27.25 10.96 -24.79
N TYR A 197 -26.66 11.17 -25.96
CA TYR A 197 -26.31 12.48 -26.51
C TYR A 197 -26.73 12.61 -27.99
N PRO A 198 -28.03 12.53 -28.31
CA PRO A 198 -28.51 12.62 -29.70
C PRO A 198 -28.14 13.94 -30.38
N LYS A 199 -27.96 15.02 -29.60
CA LYS A 199 -27.56 16.35 -30.09
C LYS A 199 -26.18 16.40 -30.74
N LEU A 200 -25.30 15.44 -30.44
CA LEU A 200 -23.97 15.35 -31.07
C LEU A 200 -24.03 14.79 -32.49
N PHE A 201 -25.12 14.12 -32.84
CA PHE A 201 -25.32 13.46 -34.13
C PHE A 201 -26.23 14.26 -35.07
N SER A 202 -26.77 15.39 -34.62
CA SER A 202 -27.67 16.24 -35.42
C SER A 202 -26.95 17.24 -36.33
N GLY A 203 -25.61 17.31 -36.28
CA GLY A 203 -24.79 18.13 -37.18
C GLY A 203 -24.30 17.33 -38.39
N LYS A 204 -24.48 17.88 -39.59
CA LYS A 204 -24.01 17.28 -40.84
C LYS A 204 -22.46 17.17 -40.89
N ILE A 205 -22.02 15.95 -41.15
CA ILE A 205 -20.91 15.53 -42.03
C ILE A 205 -19.49 15.59 -41.43
N PHE A 206 -18.99 14.38 -41.13
CA PHE A 206 -17.57 14.04 -41.19
C PHE A 206 -17.04 14.47 -42.56
N GLY A 207 -16.38 15.62 -42.61
CA GLY A 207 -15.64 16.03 -43.79
C GLY A 207 -14.45 15.10 -43.94
N ASP A 208 -14.42 14.35 -45.04
CA ASP A 208 -13.23 13.69 -45.54
C ASP A 208 -12.17 14.76 -45.84
N GLU A 209 -11.23 14.97 -44.92
CA GLU A 209 -9.94 15.60 -45.22
C GLU A 209 -8.86 14.79 -44.50
N ASN A 210 -8.26 13.87 -45.26
CA ASN A 210 -7.03 13.17 -44.92
C ASN A 210 -5.95 13.72 -45.89
N PRO A 211 -4.82 14.27 -45.42
CA PRO A 211 -3.62 14.36 -46.24
C PRO A 211 -2.93 13.00 -46.39
#